data_AF-A0A1H9NYA5-F1
#
_entry.id   AF-A0A1H9NYA5-F1
#
_cell.length_a   1.000
_cell.length_b   1.000
_cell.length_c   1.000
_cell.angle_alpha   90.00
_cell.angle_beta   90.00
_cell.angle_gamma   90.00
#
_symmetry.space_group_name_H-M   'P 1'
#
loop_
_entity.id
_entity.type
_entity.pdbx_description
1 polymer ?
#
loop_
_entity_poly.entity_id
_entity_poly.type
_entity_poly.pdbx_seq_one_letter_code
_entity_poly.pdbx_strand_id
1 'polypeptide(L)'
;MKTFPSIPRVADAPDGLFEKGHLWLLEKVDGANFRFQLRESGLIRFGDRNRVYDDPETVPEPYQHAVRHVRSNLDRAALRDAVDDVETLVFFGEAMHQHAIDYDWERTPSVLGFDVWSAQKDSFYPVDTVERIFDRIGLQSVNVFERERRARDFDPDSYSIPQSVWYDGPAEGVVVRNKRSQRAKLLHPSFREVDETIPVDASASELAERYATERRFEKLASKLEDQERPVTFETLYERVLEDIVREEHKRLYHGDTSVDTKTFRSEVGALTQQFLND
;
A
#
# COMPACT_ATOMS: atom_id res chain seq x y z
N MET A 1 -13.61 9.89 8.86
CA MET A 1 -12.72 9.79 7.70
C MET A 1 -13.53 9.25 6.52
N LYS A 2 -13.43 9.85 5.33
CA LYS A 2 -14.19 9.43 4.14
C LYS A 2 -13.86 7.98 3.78
N THR A 3 -14.89 7.17 3.50
CA THR A 3 -14.72 5.82 2.93
C THR A 3 -14.50 5.91 1.44
N PHE A 4 -13.54 5.14 0.92
CA PHE A 4 -13.28 5.08 -0.51
C PHE A 4 -14.41 4.33 -1.25
N PRO A 5 -14.97 4.87 -2.35
CA PRO A 5 -16.00 4.17 -3.10
C PRO A 5 -15.43 2.92 -3.78
N SER A 6 -16.29 1.94 -4.07
CA SER A 6 -15.93 0.83 -4.93
C SER A 6 -15.57 1.33 -6.33
N ILE A 7 -14.61 0.66 -6.98
CA ILE A 7 -14.28 0.89 -8.38
C ILE A 7 -14.96 -0.21 -9.19
N PRO A 8 -15.94 0.12 -10.04
CA PRO A 8 -16.61 -0.88 -10.88
C PRO A 8 -15.64 -1.44 -11.94
N ARG A 9 -15.92 -2.66 -12.41
CA ARG A 9 -15.22 -3.20 -13.59
C ARG A 9 -15.63 -2.38 -14.83
N VAL A 10 -14.84 -2.45 -15.90
CA VAL A 10 -15.15 -1.74 -17.16
C VAL A 10 -16.55 -2.06 -17.71
N ALA A 11 -17.06 -3.27 -17.50
CA ALA A 11 -18.41 -3.68 -17.90
C ALA A 11 -19.53 -2.92 -17.17
N ASP A 12 -19.25 -2.44 -15.96
CA ASP A 12 -20.17 -1.68 -15.10
C ASP A 12 -19.70 -0.22 -14.95
N ALA A 13 -18.92 0.27 -15.92
CA ALA A 13 -18.37 1.63 -15.86
C ALA A 13 -19.50 2.68 -15.89
N PRO A 14 -19.32 3.82 -15.20
CA PRO A 14 -20.28 4.91 -15.27
C PRO A 14 -20.47 5.43 -16.70
N ASP A 15 -21.71 5.74 -17.06
CA ASP A 15 -22.06 6.32 -18.37
C ASP A 15 -21.19 7.54 -18.70
N GLY A 16 -20.75 7.62 -19.95
CA GLY A 16 -19.91 8.72 -20.42
C GLY A 16 -18.45 8.70 -19.94
N LEU A 17 -17.98 7.68 -19.19
CA LEU A 17 -16.56 7.55 -18.84
C LEU A 17 -15.69 7.50 -20.10
N PHE A 18 -16.06 6.64 -21.06
CA PHE A 18 -15.30 6.41 -22.30
C PHE A 18 -15.75 7.27 -23.49
N GLU A 19 -16.82 8.06 -23.36
CA GLU A 19 -17.37 8.82 -24.49
C GLU A 19 -16.67 10.17 -24.73
N LYS A 20 -16.32 10.88 -23.66
CA LYS A 20 -15.89 12.29 -23.74
C LYS A 20 -14.78 12.66 -22.77
N GLY A 21 -13.88 13.50 -23.27
CA GLY A 21 -12.80 14.09 -22.51
C GLY A 21 -11.52 13.26 -22.58
N HIS A 22 -10.73 13.36 -21.52
CA HIS A 22 -9.45 12.68 -21.42
C HIS A 22 -9.42 11.78 -20.20
N LEU A 23 -8.67 10.69 -20.35
CA LEU A 23 -8.50 9.61 -19.40
C LEU A 23 -7.06 9.60 -18.88
N TRP A 24 -6.95 9.19 -17.63
CA TRP A 24 -5.70 8.81 -16.98
C TRP A 24 -5.78 7.32 -16.70
N LEU A 25 -4.76 6.60 -17.13
CA LEU A 25 -4.63 5.17 -16.92
C LEU A 25 -3.55 4.98 -15.86
N LEU A 26 -3.98 4.66 -14.64
CA LEU A 26 -3.10 4.45 -13.51
C LEU A 26 -2.88 2.96 -13.31
N GLU A 27 -1.69 2.60 -12.87
CA GLU A 27 -1.39 1.24 -12.44
C GLU A 27 -2.34 0.85 -11.30
N LYS A 28 -3.06 -0.26 -11.49
CA LYS A 28 -3.71 -0.94 -10.38
C LYS A 28 -2.64 -1.82 -9.73
N VAL A 29 -2.27 -1.46 -8.51
CA VAL A 29 -1.39 -2.26 -7.67
C VAL A 29 -2.21 -3.20 -6.79
N ASP A 30 -1.62 -4.36 -6.51
CA ASP A 30 -2.17 -5.42 -5.69
C ASP A 30 -1.68 -5.27 -4.25
N GLY A 31 -2.59 -4.98 -3.35
CA GLY A 31 -2.30 -4.73 -1.94
C GLY A 31 -3.59 -4.54 -1.18
N ALA A 32 -3.54 -3.80 -0.08
CA ALA A 32 -4.72 -3.50 0.72
C ALA A 32 -5.03 -2.01 0.79
N ASN A 33 -6.31 -1.67 0.59
CA ASN A 33 -6.78 -0.30 0.68
C ASN A 33 -6.43 0.32 2.04
N PHE A 34 -5.75 1.46 1.99
CA PHE A 34 -5.28 2.19 3.15
C PHE A 34 -5.64 3.66 3.02
N ARG A 35 -5.96 4.29 4.15
CA ARG A 35 -6.27 5.72 4.22
C ARG A 35 -5.68 6.34 5.47
N PHE A 36 -5.31 7.61 5.36
CA PHE A 36 -4.79 8.38 6.47
C PHE A 36 -5.22 9.83 6.41
N GLN A 37 -5.16 10.49 7.57
CA GLN A 37 -5.50 11.89 7.75
C GLN A 37 -4.61 12.50 8.83
N LEU A 38 -4.00 13.64 8.51
CA LEU A 38 -3.31 14.45 9.51
C LEU A 38 -4.35 15.19 10.36
N ARG A 39 -4.20 15.12 11.68
CA ARG A 39 -5.00 15.87 12.65
C ARG A 39 -4.33 17.20 12.94
N GLU A 40 -5.10 18.17 13.42
CA GLU A 40 -4.58 19.49 13.83
C GLU A 40 -3.45 19.33 14.87
N SER A 41 -3.64 18.38 15.81
CA SER A 41 -2.65 17.98 16.82
C SER A 41 -1.30 17.49 16.26
N GLY A 42 -1.22 17.17 14.96
CA GLY A 42 -0.05 16.59 14.31
C GLY A 42 -0.01 15.05 14.35
N LEU A 43 -0.94 14.42 15.07
CA LEU A 43 -1.13 12.97 15.01
C LEU A 43 -1.77 12.57 13.68
N ILE A 44 -1.51 11.34 13.25
CA ILE A 44 -2.07 10.78 12.02
C ILE A 44 -3.08 9.71 12.40
N ARG A 45 -4.31 9.86 11.90
CA ARG A 45 -5.35 8.84 12.00
C ARG A 45 -5.26 7.92 10.79
N PHE A 46 -5.45 6.63 10.99
CA PHE A 46 -5.33 5.61 9.94
C PHE A 46 -6.64 4.85 9.75
N GLY A 47 -6.81 4.22 8.60
CA GLY A 47 -7.92 3.33 8.32
C GLY A 47 -7.61 2.39 7.17
N ASP A 48 -8.27 1.26 7.17
CA ASP A 48 -8.34 0.38 5.99
C ASP A 48 -9.60 0.68 5.19
N ARG A 49 -10.00 -0.24 4.30
CA ARG A 49 -11.25 -0.14 3.54
C ARG A 49 -12.48 0.11 4.42
N ASN A 50 -12.61 -0.64 5.51
CA ASN A 50 -13.83 -0.82 6.29
C ASN A 50 -13.80 -0.10 7.65
N ARG A 51 -12.62 0.03 8.25
CA ARG A 51 -12.44 0.53 9.62
C ARG A 51 -11.56 1.77 9.67
N VAL A 52 -11.74 2.55 10.72
CA VAL A 52 -10.83 3.64 11.10
C VAL A 52 -10.28 3.32 12.48
N TYR A 53 -8.98 3.55 12.66
CA TYR A 53 -8.24 3.31 13.88
C TYR A 53 -7.89 4.67 14.49
N ASP A 54 -8.44 4.92 15.68
CA ASP A 54 -8.19 6.17 16.42
C ASP A 54 -6.82 6.19 17.06
N ASP A 55 -6.35 5.02 17.47
CA ASP A 55 -5.01 4.78 17.99
C ASP A 55 -4.20 3.97 16.95
N PRO A 56 -3.06 4.49 16.45
CA PRO A 56 -2.19 3.76 15.54
C PRO A 56 -1.69 2.42 16.09
N GLU A 57 -1.60 2.25 17.42
CA GLU A 57 -1.21 0.98 18.04
C GLU A 57 -2.31 -0.10 17.92
N THR A 58 -3.54 0.31 17.58
CA THR A 58 -4.66 -0.59 17.30
C THR A 58 -4.77 -0.98 15.83
N VAL A 59 -3.90 -0.43 14.98
CA VAL A 59 -3.82 -0.81 13.56
C VAL A 59 -3.30 -2.26 13.48
N PRO A 60 -3.95 -3.14 12.69
CA PRO A 60 -3.50 -4.52 12.56
C PRO A 60 -2.07 -4.61 12.04
N GLU A 61 -1.34 -5.61 12.51
CA GLU A 61 0.06 -5.87 12.18
C GLU A 61 0.37 -5.84 10.66
N PRO A 62 -0.48 -6.41 9.76
CA PRO A 62 -0.30 -6.29 8.31
C PRO A 62 -0.21 -4.87 7.75
N TYR A 63 -0.61 -3.84 8.50
CA TYR A 63 -0.55 -2.44 8.07
C TYR A 63 0.52 -1.63 8.82
N GLN A 64 1.26 -2.22 9.77
CA GLN A 64 2.22 -1.45 10.58
C GLN A 64 3.37 -0.89 9.73
N HIS A 65 3.82 -1.64 8.73
CA HIS A 65 4.78 -1.16 7.73
C HIS A 65 4.28 0.11 7.00
N ALA A 66 2.97 0.19 6.71
CA ALA A 66 2.33 1.33 6.06
C ALA A 66 2.17 2.53 7.01
N VAL A 67 1.70 2.29 8.25
CA VAL A 67 1.59 3.29 9.31
C VAL A 67 2.93 3.98 9.53
N ARG A 68 3.98 3.18 9.69
CA ARG A 68 5.33 3.68 9.86
C ARG A 68 5.80 4.48 8.66
N HIS A 69 5.64 3.95 7.44
CA HIS A 69 6.08 4.63 6.24
C HIS A 69 5.47 6.03 6.12
N VAL A 70 4.16 6.17 6.39
CA VAL A 70 3.52 7.48 6.42
C VAL A 70 4.06 8.35 7.56
N ARG A 71 4.21 7.81 8.78
CA ARG A 71 4.74 8.58 9.92
C ARG A 71 6.15 9.14 9.66
N SER A 72 7.00 8.37 9.00
CA SER A 72 8.40 8.71 8.73
C SER A 72 8.57 9.66 7.54
N ASN A 73 7.77 9.53 6.49
CA ASN A 73 8.00 10.24 5.23
C ASN A 73 7.04 11.41 4.99
N LEU A 74 5.89 11.46 5.68
CA LEU A 74 4.94 12.56 5.50
C LEU A 74 5.55 13.89 5.93
N ASP A 75 5.72 14.79 4.97
CA ASP A 75 6.04 16.19 5.22
C ASP A 75 4.80 16.92 5.77
N ARG A 76 4.69 16.90 7.09
CA ARG A 76 3.61 17.54 7.85
C ARG A 76 3.63 19.06 7.69
N ALA A 77 4.80 19.66 7.50
CA ALA A 77 4.94 21.11 7.33
C ALA A 77 4.42 21.51 5.96
N ALA A 78 4.87 20.84 4.89
CA ALA A 78 4.38 21.08 3.55
C ALA A 78 2.86 20.92 3.43
N LEU A 79 2.27 19.95 4.14
CA LEU A 79 0.82 19.77 4.17
C LEU A 79 0.10 20.93 4.90
N ARG A 80 0.61 21.36 6.06
CA ARG A 80 0.03 22.50 6.82
C ARG A 80 0.16 23.82 6.07
N ASP A 81 1.25 24.02 5.34
CA ASP A 81 1.45 25.23 4.53
C ASP A 81 0.54 25.26 3.29
N ALA A 82 0.04 24.09 2.86
CA ALA A 82 -0.76 23.96 1.65
C ALA A 82 -2.28 24.15 1.87
N VAL A 83 -2.79 23.97 3.10
CA VAL A 83 -4.22 24.07 3.41
C VAL A 83 -4.47 24.69 4.77
N ASP A 84 -5.56 25.44 4.89
CA ASP A 84 -5.97 26.07 6.15
C ASP A 84 -6.32 25.04 7.24
N ASP A 85 -6.96 23.93 6.83
CA ASP A 85 -7.35 22.84 7.72
C ASP A 85 -7.00 21.48 7.11
N VAL A 86 -5.98 20.85 7.68
CA VAL A 86 -5.47 19.53 7.29
C VAL A 86 -6.46 18.40 7.57
N GLU A 87 -7.38 18.58 8.52
CA GLU A 87 -8.41 17.58 8.84
C GLU A 87 -9.49 17.49 7.76
N THR A 88 -9.54 18.44 6.82
CA THR A 88 -10.42 18.36 5.66
C THR A 88 -9.94 17.35 4.62
N LEU A 89 -8.67 16.94 4.67
CA LEU A 89 -8.09 16.05 3.68
C LEU A 89 -8.07 14.60 4.17
N VAL A 90 -8.38 13.68 3.26
CA VAL A 90 -8.19 12.24 3.46
C VAL A 90 -7.41 11.71 2.26
N PHE A 91 -6.27 11.09 2.56
CA PHE A 91 -5.39 10.49 1.57
C PHE A 91 -5.71 9.01 1.46
N PHE A 92 -5.75 8.51 0.22
CA PHE A 92 -5.98 7.11 -0.08
C PHE A 92 -4.76 6.56 -0.81
N GLY A 93 -4.33 5.39 -0.38
CA GLY A 93 -3.26 4.63 -1.00
C GLY A 93 -3.48 3.14 -0.84
N GLU A 94 -2.60 2.36 -1.46
CA GLU A 94 -2.54 0.92 -1.25
C GLU A 94 -1.37 0.62 -0.31
N ALA A 95 -1.64 -0.08 0.79
CA ALA A 95 -0.61 -0.67 1.63
C ALA A 95 -0.04 -1.90 0.90
N MET A 96 1.23 -1.82 0.55
CA MET A 96 1.90 -2.82 -0.29
C MET A 96 2.44 -3.96 0.57
N HIS A 97 1.74 -5.09 0.57
CA HIS A 97 2.17 -6.37 1.14
C HIS A 97 1.69 -7.50 0.22
N GLN A 98 2.26 -8.68 0.38
CA GLN A 98 2.09 -9.79 -0.57
C GLN A 98 0.65 -10.31 -0.59
N HIS A 99 0.06 -10.28 -1.79
CA HIS A 99 -1.27 -10.81 -2.12
C HIS A 99 -1.15 -11.83 -3.26
N ALA A 100 -1.61 -11.50 -4.46
CA ALA A 100 -1.45 -12.32 -5.66
C ALA A 100 -0.10 -12.05 -6.35
N ILE A 101 0.42 -10.81 -6.26
CA ILE A 101 1.68 -10.40 -6.86
C ILE A 101 2.80 -10.38 -5.82
N ASP A 102 3.92 -11.01 -6.18
CA ASP A 102 5.19 -10.90 -5.44
C ASP A 102 6.00 -9.75 -6.03
N TYR A 103 5.87 -8.57 -5.42
CA TYR A 103 6.56 -7.38 -5.89
C TYR A 103 8.06 -7.42 -5.57
N ASP A 104 8.85 -6.55 -6.21
CA ASP A 104 10.19 -6.27 -5.69
C ASP A 104 10.04 -5.43 -4.41
N TRP A 105 10.07 -6.09 -3.25
CA TRP A 105 9.85 -5.46 -1.95
C TRP A 105 10.94 -4.46 -1.54
N GLU A 106 12.11 -4.52 -2.19
CA GLU A 106 13.18 -3.54 -1.99
C GLU A 106 12.87 -2.24 -2.74
N ARG A 107 12.33 -2.35 -3.95
CA ARG A 107 11.96 -1.20 -4.78
C ARG A 107 10.59 -0.61 -4.41
N THR A 108 9.66 -1.45 -3.98
CA THR A 108 8.25 -1.07 -3.76
C THR A 108 8.09 -0.35 -2.42
N PRO A 109 7.51 0.86 -2.38
CA PRO A 109 7.21 1.57 -1.14
C PRO A 109 6.16 0.83 -0.31
N SER A 110 6.14 1.07 1.00
CA SER A 110 5.11 0.45 1.86
C SER A 110 3.70 0.99 1.61
N VAL A 111 3.58 2.20 1.05
CA VAL A 111 2.30 2.79 0.62
C VAL A 111 2.46 3.46 -0.73
N LEU A 112 1.51 3.22 -1.64
CA LEU A 112 1.39 3.96 -2.90
C LEU A 112 0.08 4.73 -2.94
N GLY A 113 0.16 6.06 -2.96
CA GLY A 113 -0.99 6.96 -3.02
C GLY A 113 -1.75 6.91 -4.34
N PHE A 114 -3.07 7.01 -4.35
CA PHE A 114 -3.86 7.01 -5.59
C PHE A 114 -5.07 7.97 -5.60
N ASP A 115 -5.51 8.50 -4.46
CA ASP A 115 -6.58 9.51 -4.44
C ASP A 115 -6.47 10.42 -3.21
N VAL A 116 -7.09 11.60 -3.32
CA VAL A 116 -7.22 12.55 -2.20
C VAL A 116 -8.63 13.10 -2.18
N TRP A 117 -9.31 13.00 -1.04
CA TRP A 117 -10.61 13.60 -0.80
C TRP A 117 -10.48 14.90 -0.03
N SER A 118 -11.28 15.90 -0.40
CA SER A 118 -11.44 17.14 0.37
C SER A 118 -12.87 17.26 0.89
N ALA A 119 -13.02 17.31 2.21
CA ALA A 119 -14.30 17.60 2.86
C ALA A 119 -14.77 19.03 2.56
N GLN A 120 -13.84 19.99 2.41
CA GLN A 120 -14.16 21.39 2.08
C GLN A 120 -14.81 21.51 0.69
N LYS A 121 -14.32 20.74 -0.29
CA LYS A 121 -14.86 20.73 -1.67
C LYS A 121 -15.94 19.68 -1.90
N ASP A 122 -16.23 18.87 -0.88
CA ASP A 122 -17.05 17.65 -0.96
C ASP A 122 -16.77 16.81 -2.22
N SER A 123 -15.49 16.66 -2.55
CA SER A 123 -15.07 16.01 -3.80
C SER A 123 -13.64 15.47 -3.72
N PHE A 124 -13.35 14.51 -4.62
CA PHE A 124 -11.99 14.06 -4.86
C PHE A 124 -11.22 15.10 -5.67
N TYR A 125 -9.92 15.22 -5.39
CA TYR A 125 -9.02 16.01 -6.23
C TYR A 125 -8.94 15.42 -7.64
N PRO A 126 -8.80 16.28 -8.67
CA PRO A 126 -8.54 15.83 -10.03
C PRO A 126 -7.30 14.94 -10.10
N VAL A 127 -7.37 13.88 -10.91
CA VAL A 127 -6.32 12.87 -11.05
C VAL A 127 -4.94 13.46 -11.43
N ASP A 128 -4.91 14.52 -12.23
CA ASP A 128 -3.68 15.22 -12.63
C ASP A 128 -3.06 16.08 -11.51
N THR A 129 -3.75 16.20 -10.39
CA THR A 129 -3.28 16.92 -9.19
C THR A 129 -2.84 15.96 -8.08
N VAL A 130 -3.39 14.74 -8.04
CA VAL A 130 -3.13 13.76 -6.97
C VAL A 130 -1.65 13.40 -6.87
N GLU A 131 -0.98 13.07 -7.98
CA GLU A 131 0.45 12.75 -7.99
C GLU A 131 1.28 13.90 -7.40
N ARG A 132 1.06 15.13 -7.88
CA ARG A 132 1.76 16.31 -7.35
C ARG A 132 1.53 16.54 -5.86
N ILE A 133 0.35 16.19 -5.34
CA ILE A 133 0.07 16.29 -3.90
C ILE A 133 0.93 15.29 -3.14
N PHE A 134 0.96 14.02 -3.57
CA PHE A 134 1.77 12.99 -2.92
C PHE A 134 3.27 13.34 -2.95
N ASP A 135 3.80 13.73 -4.12
CA ASP A 135 5.19 14.13 -4.27
C ASP A 135 5.56 15.28 -3.32
N ARG A 136 4.69 16.30 -3.22
CA ARG A 136 4.94 17.48 -2.36
C ARG A 136 4.92 17.15 -0.87
N ILE A 137 4.19 16.12 -0.45
CA ILE A 137 4.13 15.71 0.96
C ILE A 137 5.10 14.57 1.29
N GLY A 138 6.05 14.27 0.39
CA GLY A 138 7.11 13.28 0.62
C GLY A 138 6.64 11.82 0.49
N LEU A 139 5.55 11.56 -0.23
CA LEU A 139 5.00 10.22 -0.44
C LEU A 139 4.89 9.91 -1.94
N GLN A 140 4.96 8.64 -2.31
CA GLN A 140 4.87 8.23 -3.71
C GLN A 140 3.44 7.84 -4.08
N SER A 141 3.03 8.18 -5.30
CA SER A 141 1.77 7.71 -5.88
C SER A 141 1.98 6.47 -6.76
N VAL A 142 0.88 5.77 -7.06
CA VAL A 142 0.85 4.73 -8.10
C VAL A 142 1.34 5.30 -9.43
N ASN A 143 1.96 4.44 -10.24
CA ASN A 143 2.46 4.81 -11.55
C ASN A 143 1.31 5.22 -12.49
N VAL A 144 1.59 6.16 -13.38
CA VAL A 144 0.65 6.61 -14.42
C VAL A 144 1.16 6.13 -15.77
N PHE A 145 0.48 5.14 -16.36
CA PHE A 145 0.86 4.61 -17.67
C PHE A 145 0.60 5.60 -18.79
N GLU A 146 -0.58 6.22 -18.79
CA GLU A 146 -0.98 7.17 -19.82
C GLU A 146 -1.68 8.37 -19.19
N ARG A 147 -1.27 9.57 -19.62
CA ARG A 147 -1.90 10.84 -19.27
C ARG A 147 -2.65 11.36 -20.47
N GLU A 148 -3.80 11.97 -20.21
CA GLU A 148 -4.58 12.70 -21.21
C GLU A 148 -4.97 11.87 -22.45
N ARG A 149 -5.16 10.54 -22.29
CA ARG A 149 -5.64 9.71 -23.39
C ARG A 149 -7.06 10.11 -23.75
N ARG A 150 -7.34 10.39 -25.02
CA ARG A 150 -8.69 10.74 -25.46
C ARG A 150 -9.65 9.57 -25.21
N ALA A 151 -10.78 9.84 -24.57
CA ALA A 151 -11.74 8.81 -24.19
C ALA A 151 -12.24 8.00 -25.40
N ARG A 152 -12.55 8.70 -26.50
CA ARG A 152 -12.98 8.09 -27.77
C ARG A 152 -11.95 7.18 -28.45
N ASP A 153 -10.67 7.30 -28.06
CA ASP A 153 -9.55 6.54 -28.62
C ASP A 153 -9.10 5.44 -27.62
N PHE A 154 -9.87 5.21 -26.56
CA PHE A 154 -9.67 4.14 -25.59
C PHE A 154 -10.74 3.08 -25.76
N ASP A 155 -10.31 1.87 -26.11
CA ASP A 155 -11.14 0.68 -26.14
C ASP A 155 -10.68 -0.27 -25.02
N PRO A 156 -11.49 -0.47 -23.96
CA PRO A 156 -11.14 -1.34 -22.85
C PRO A 156 -10.99 -2.82 -23.24
N ASP A 157 -11.65 -3.28 -24.31
CA ASP A 157 -11.68 -4.69 -24.69
C ASP A 157 -10.41 -5.12 -25.43
N SER A 158 -9.76 -4.18 -26.13
CA SER A 158 -8.49 -4.40 -26.84
C SER A 158 -7.26 -3.86 -26.12
N TYR A 159 -7.44 -3.21 -24.96
CA TYR A 159 -6.33 -2.62 -24.20
C TYR A 159 -5.42 -3.69 -23.58
N SER A 160 -4.14 -3.66 -23.94
CA SER A 160 -3.10 -4.49 -23.31
C SER A 160 -2.60 -3.84 -22.03
N ILE A 161 -2.69 -4.57 -20.91
CA ILE A 161 -2.23 -4.08 -19.60
C ILE A 161 -0.68 -4.03 -19.60
N PRO A 162 -0.06 -2.87 -19.28
CA PRO A 162 1.39 -2.72 -19.28
C PRO A 162 2.11 -3.51 -18.18
N GLN A 163 3.44 -3.56 -18.28
CA GLN A 163 4.30 -4.06 -17.20
C GLN A 163 4.27 -3.12 -16.00
N SER A 164 4.33 -3.70 -14.79
CA SER A 164 4.47 -2.94 -13.56
C SER A 164 5.85 -2.30 -13.48
N VAL A 165 5.94 -1.13 -12.85
CA VAL A 165 7.24 -0.52 -12.52
C VAL A 165 7.84 -1.08 -11.22
N TRP A 166 7.07 -1.88 -10.49
CA TRP A 166 7.39 -2.34 -9.14
C TRP A 166 7.95 -3.76 -9.10
N TYR A 167 7.84 -4.55 -10.18
CA TYR A 167 8.47 -5.87 -10.31
C TYR A 167 8.68 -6.23 -11.79
N ASP A 168 9.25 -7.40 -12.08
CA ASP A 168 9.41 -7.89 -13.46
C ASP A 168 8.18 -8.72 -13.87
N GLY A 169 7.09 -8.03 -14.23
CA GLY A 169 5.85 -8.68 -14.66
C GLY A 169 4.69 -7.71 -14.94
N PRO A 170 3.54 -8.23 -15.41
CA PRO A 170 2.39 -7.42 -15.78
C PRO A 170 1.75 -6.75 -14.56
N ALA A 171 1.27 -5.51 -14.70
CA ALA A 171 0.47 -4.92 -13.63
C ALA A 171 -0.79 -5.76 -13.35
N GLU A 172 -1.31 -5.69 -12.11
CA GLU A 172 -2.57 -6.35 -11.74
C GLU A 172 -3.72 -5.91 -12.67
N GLY A 173 -3.65 -4.64 -13.06
CA GLY A 173 -4.56 -4.04 -14.02
C GLY A 173 -4.32 -2.55 -14.18
N VAL A 174 -5.34 -1.87 -14.68
CA VAL A 174 -5.39 -0.42 -14.83
C VAL A 174 -6.65 0.13 -14.20
N VAL A 175 -6.48 1.20 -13.42
CA VAL A 175 -7.60 2.06 -13.02
C VAL A 175 -7.71 3.19 -14.03
N VAL A 176 -8.83 3.25 -14.74
CA VAL A 176 -9.13 4.31 -15.70
C VAL A 176 -9.90 5.40 -14.98
N ARG A 177 -9.43 6.65 -15.05
CA ARG A 177 -10.07 7.82 -14.42
C ARG A 177 -10.24 8.96 -15.42
N ASN A 178 -11.23 9.81 -15.18
CA ASN A 178 -11.34 11.10 -15.85
C ASN A 178 -11.36 12.27 -14.84
N LYS A 179 -11.32 13.51 -15.34
CA LYS A 179 -11.38 14.73 -14.52
C LYS A 179 -12.70 14.95 -13.77
N ARG A 180 -13.75 14.19 -14.10
CA ARG A 180 -15.06 14.22 -13.41
C ARG A 180 -15.14 13.20 -12.27
N SER A 181 -14.00 12.64 -11.85
CA SER A 181 -13.90 11.63 -10.78
C SER A 181 -14.59 10.30 -11.07
N GLN A 182 -15.08 10.09 -12.29
CA GLN A 182 -15.56 8.79 -12.77
C GLN A 182 -14.36 7.84 -12.89
N ARG A 183 -14.59 6.57 -12.59
CA ARG A 183 -13.54 5.56 -12.51
C ARG A 183 -14.07 4.18 -12.88
N ALA A 184 -13.23 3.36 -13.50
CA ALA A 184 -13.44 1.94 -13.70
C ALA A 184 -12.09 1.20 -13.60
N LYS A 185 -12.12 -0.11 -13.36
CA LYS A 185 -10.92 -0.96 -13.35
C LYS A 185 -10.98 -2.01 -14.45
N LEU A 186 -9.85 -2.21 -15.11
CA LEU A 186 -9.59 -3.29 -16.05
C LEU A 186 -8.51 -4.19 -15.43
N LEU A 187 -8.80 -5.48 -15.27
CA LEU A 187 -7.85 -6.43 -14.67
C LEU A 187 -7.12 -7.21 -15.77
N HIS A 188 -5.83 -7.45 -15.56
CA HIS A 188 -5.07 -8.36 -16.41
C HIS A 188 -5.68 -9.77 -16.35
N PRO A 189 -5.77 -10.51 -17.47
CA PRO A 189 -6.37 -11.85 -17.51
C PRO A 189 -5.81 -12.81 -16.45
N SER A 190 -4.49 -12.80 -16.23
CA SER A 190 -3.81 -13.64 -15.24
C SER A 190 -4.19 -13.37 -13.77
N PHE A 191 -4.86 -12.25 -13.46
CA PHE A 191 -5.26 -11.91 -12.08
C PHE A 191 -6.78 -11.80 -11.92
N ARG A 192 -7.56 -12.35 -12.85
CA ARG A 192 -9.03 -12.37 -12.77
C ARG A 192 -9.56 -13.40 -11.79
N GLU A 193 -8.84 -14.51 -11.64
CA GLU A 193 -9.15 -15.61 -10.74
C GLU A 193 -8.25 -15.50 -9.50
N VAL A 194 -8.84 -15.73 -8.33
CA VAL A 194 -8.09 -15.70 -7.06
C VAL A 194 -7.36 -17.04 -6.97
N ASP A 195 -6.03 -17.04 -7.09
CA ASP A 195 -5.25 -18.23 -6.80
C ASP A 195 -5.47 -18.64 -5.35
N GLU A 196 -5.97 -19.88 -5.17
CA GLU A 196 -6.09 -20.52 -3.85
C GLU A 196 -4.74 -20.45 -3.14
N THR A 197 -4.73 -19.92 -1.93
CA THR A 197 -3.53 -19.95 -1.11
C THR A 197 -3.24 -21.41 -0.74
N ILE A 198 -2.08 -21.92 -1.14
CA ILE A 198 -1.58 -23.19 -0.60
C ILE A 198 -1.09 -22.89 0.83
N PRO A 199 -1.74 -23.42 1.87
CA PRO A 199 -1.28 -23.21 3.25
C PRO A 199 0.13 -23.76 3.39
N VAL A 200 0.98 -23.05 4.12
CA VAL A 200 2.29 -23.60 4.48
C VAL A 200 2.08 -24.56 5.65
N ASP A 201 2.25 -25.86 5.40
CA ASP A 201 2.27 -26.87 6.46
C ASP A 201 3.62 -26.81 7.20
N ALA A 202 3.75 -25.85 8.10
CA ALA A 202 4.91 -25.66 8.96
C ALA A 202 4.48 -25.03 10.29
N SER A 203 5.18 -25.38 11.36
CA SER A 203 5.01 -24.77 12.67
C SER A 203 5.46 -23.31 12.69
N ALA A 204 4.97 -22.55 13.67
CA ALA A 204 5.36 -21.15 13.86
C ALA A 204 6.89 -20.98 14.01
N SER A 205 7.57 -21.92 14.70
CA SER A 205 9.04 -21.90 14.86
C SER A 205 9.75 -22.16 13.53
N GLU A 206 9.31 -23.13 12.74
CA GLU A 206 9.88 -23.41 11.41
C GLU A 206 9.70 -22.22 10.44
N LEU A 207 8.57 -21.52 10.52
CA LEU A 207 8.33 -20.31 9.73
C LEU A 207 9.23 -19.15 10.19
N ALA A 208 9.42 -18.99 11.51
CA ALA A 208 10.31 -17.97 12.05
C ALA A 208 11.75 -18.18 11.58
N GLU A 209 12.30 -19.40 11.68
CA GLU A 209 13.64 -19.74 11.18
C GLU A 209 13.76 -19.54 9.67
N ARG A 210 12.72 -19.91 8.91
CA ARG A 210 12.70 -19.77 7.46
C ARG A 210 12.75 -18.31 7.00
N TYR A 211 12.06 -17.41 7.70
CA TYR A 211 11.86 -16.04 7.25
C TYR A 211 12.77 -15.02 7.97
N ALA A 212 13.10 -15.23 9.24
CA ALA A 212 14.02 -14.39 10.01
C ALA A 212 15.47 -14.84 9.82
N THR A 213 15.93 -14.81 8.57
CA THR A 213 17.30 -15.22 8.21
C THR A 213 18.34 -14.19 8.68
N GLU A 214 19.56 -14.64 8.97
CA GLU A 214 20.70 -13.77 9.30
C GLU A 214 20.90 -12.63 8.30
N ARG A 215 20.90 -12.94 6.98
CA ARG A 215 20.98 -11.95 5.91
C ARG A 215 19.90 -10.86 6.00
N ARG A 216 18.68 -11.21 6.46
CA ARG A 216 17.59 -10.24 6.66
C ARG A 216 17.91 -9.33 7.84
N PHE A 217 18.40 -9.88 8.95
CA PHE A 217 18.84 -9.10 10.11
C PHE A 217 19.96 -8.11 9.74
N GLU A 218 21.02 -8.58 9.08
CA GLU A 218 22.12 -7.74 8.61
C GLU A 218 21.62 -6.58 7.74
N LYS A 219 20.82 -6.89 6.72
CA LYS A 219 20.24 -5.89 5.81
C LYS A 219 19.42 -4.84 6.55
N LEU A 220 18.60 -5.24 7.53
CA LEU A 220 17.75 -4.33 8.27
C LEU A 220 18.54 -3.53 9.31
N ALA A 221 19.56 -4.11 9.94
CA ALA A 221 20.49 -3.41 10.81
C ALA A 221 21.23 -2.31 10.03
N SER A 222 21.80 -2.63 8.86
CA SER A 222 22.48 -1.62 8.03
C SER A 222 21.52 -0.51 7.58
N LYS A 223 20.27 -0.83 7.23
CA LYS A 223 19.26 0.20 6.93
C LYS A 223 18.94 1.10 8.13
N LEU A 224 18.98 0.59 9.36
CA LEU A 224 18.79 1.40 10.56
C LEU A 224 19.99 2.34 10.76
N GLU A 225 21.20 1.83 10.58
CA GLU A 225 22.45 2.60 10.70
C GLU A 225 22.54 3.71 9.65
N ASP A 226 22.22 3.41 8.38
CA ASP A 226 22.16 4.40 7.29
C ASP A 226 21.16 5.53 7.57
N GLN A 227 20.14 5.26 8.40
CA GLN A 227 19.14 6.23 8.85
C GLN A 227 19.51 6.90 10.18
N GLU A 228 20.74 6.69 10.68
CA GLU A 228 21.23 7.17 11.97
C GLU A 228 20.33 6.72 13.14
N ARG A 229 19.71 5.54 13.03
CA ARG A 229 18.86 4.95 14.07
C ARG A 229 19.63 3.87 14.82
N PRO A 230 19.45 3.78 16.15
CA PRO A 230 20.13 2.78 16.93
C PRO A 230 19.62 1.38 16.57
N VAL A 231 20.55 0.43 16.44
CA VAL A 231 20.25 -1.00 16.28
C VAL A 231 20.08 -1.61 17.67
N THR A 232 18.85 -1.60 18.17
CA THR A 232 18.47 -2.22 19.44
C THR A 232 17.57 -3.42 19.19
N PHE A 233 17.39 -4.27 20.21
CA PHE A 233 16.43 -5.38 20.15
C PHE A 233 15.05 -4.92 19.66
N GLU A 234 14.46 -3.93 20.32
CA GLU A 234 13.12 -3.42 20.00
C GLU A 234 13.04 -2.92 18.56
N THR A 235 13.97 -2.06 18.15
CA THR A 235 13.94 -1.48 16.81
C THR A 235 14.19 -2.52 15.71
N LEU A 236 15.12 -3.44 15.89
CA LEU A 236 15.42 -4.47 14.89
C LEU A 236 14.30 -5.50 14.80
N TYR A 237 13.79 -5.96 15.95
CA TYR A 237 12.68 -6.91 16.04
C TYR A 237 11.44 -6.38 15.29
N GLU A 238 11.05 -5.12 15.55
CA GLU A 238 9.93 -4.49 14.84
C GLU A 238 10.14 -4.45 13.33
N ARG A 239 11.36 -4.09 12.88
CA ARG A 239 11.67 -4.04 11.44
C ARG A 239 11.57 -5.40 10.79
N VAL A 240 12.13 -6.42 11.44
CA VAL A 240 12.15 -7.79 10.91
C VAL A 240 10.72 -8.32 10.83
N LEU A 241 9.93 -8.13 11.87
CA LEU A 241 8.54 -8.56 11.91
C LEU A 241 7.72 -7.87 10.82
N GLU A 242 7.82 -6.55 10.67
CA GLU A 242 7.14 -5.81 9.60
C GLU A 242 7.55 -6.30 8.20
N ASP A 243 8.86 -6.54 7.98
CA ASP A 243 9.41 -6.96 6.69
C ASP A 243 8.92 -8.37 6.33
N ILE A 244 8.93 -9.31 7.28
CA ILE A 244 8.40 -10.66 7.08
C ILE A 244 6.88 -10.64 6.86
N VAL A 245 6.13 -9.94 7.72
CA VAL A 245 4.66 -9.84 7.60
C VAL A 245 4.28 -9.25 6.25
N ARG A 246 5.04 -8.28 5.76
CA ARG A 246 4.80 -7.66 4.45
C ARG A 246 5.04 -8.63 3.30
N GLU A 247 6.16 -9.36 3.30
CA GLU A 247 6.53 -10.29 2.22
C GLU A 247 5.74 -11.60 2.26
N GLU A 248 5.34 -12.05 3.44
CA GLU A 248 4.74 -13.38 3.67
C GLU A 248 3.27 -13.29 4.09
N HIS A 249 2.64 -12.13 3.86
CA HIS A 249 1.28 -11.82 4.33
C HIS A 249 0.26 -12.90 3.97
N LYS A 250 0.14 -13.30 2.69
CA LYS A 250 -0.82 -14.33 2.27
C LYS A 250 -0.53 -15.67 2.96
N ARG A 251 0.73 -16.03 3.21
CA ARG A 251 1.09 -17.30 3.86
C ARG A 251 0.82 -17.30 5.37
N LEU A 252 1.01 -16.15 6.03
CA LEU A 252 0.81 -16.01 7.48
C LEU A 252 -0.66 -15.78 7.87
N TYR A 253 -1.43 -15.09 7.03
CA TYR A 253 -2.79 -14.64 7.36
C TYR A 253 -3.89 -15.20 6.45
N HIS A 254 -3.57 -15.92 5.36
CA HIS A 254 -4.56 -16.61 4.52
C HIS A 254 -4.34 -18.14 4.47
N GLY A 255 -5.24 -18.88 5.10
CA GLY A 255 -5.33 -20.35 5.10
C GLY A 255 -6.29 -20.84 6.20
N ASP A 256 -6.87 -22.04 6.07
CA ASP A 256 -7.77 -22.64 7.07
C ASP A 256 -7.08 -22.93 8.42
N THR A 257 -5.75 -22.96 8.43
CA THR A 257 -4.92 -23.09 9.63
C THR A 257 -4.10 -21.81 9.78
N SER A 258 -4.66 -20.80 10.46
CA SER A 258 -3.90 -19.59 10.79
C SER A 258 -2.69 -19.98 11.65
N VAL A 259 -1.50 -19.51 11.29
CA VAL A 259 -0.28 -19.67 12.09
C VAL A 259 -0.51 -19.11 13.49
N ASP A 260 0.02 -19.76 14.53
CA ASP A 260 0.05 -19.18 15.88
C ASP A 260 0.99 -17.96 15.86
N THR A 261 0.41 -16.80 15.56
CA THR A 261 1.09 -15.51 15.46
C THR A 261 1.83 -15.13 16.74
N LYS A 262 1.33 -15.55 17.90
CA LYS A 262 2.00 -15.26 19.18
C LYS A 262 3.30 -16.04 19.30
N THR A 263 3.24 -17.33 18.99
CA THR A 263 4.44 -18.19 18.98
C THR A 263 5.42 -17.72 17.90
N PHE A 264 4.95 -17.44 16.69
CA PHE A 264 5.79 -16.94 15.59
C PHE A 264 6.57 -15.67 15.99
N ARG A 265 5.88 -14.69 16.56
CA ARG A 265 6.50 -13.45 17.09
C ARG A 265 7.55 -13.74 18.17
N SER A 266 7.23 -14.64 19.09
CA SER A 266 8.18 -15.04 20.16
C SER A 266 9.46 -15.62 19.58
N GLU A 267 9.35 -16.46 18.55
CA GLU A 267 10.49 -17.11 17.91
C GLU A 267 11.32 -16.10 17.09
N VAL A 268 10.67 -15.20 16.34
CA VAL A 268 11.38 -14.08 15.68
C VAL A 268 12.10 -13.21 16.71
N GLY A 269 11.50 -12.98 17.89
CA GLY A 269 12.13 -12.30 19.00
C GLY A 269 13.39 -13.03 19.50
N ALA A 270 13.30 -14.34 19.73
CA ALA A 270 14.46 -15.13 20.14
C ALA A 270 15.61 -15.07 19.13
N LEU A 271 15.30 -15.19 17.84
CA LEU A 271 16.28 -15.06 16.75
C LEU A 271 16.89 -13.66 16.67
N THR A 272 16.10 -12.61 16.91
CA THR A 272 16.61 -11.23 16.97
C THR A 272 17.59 -11.04 18.12
N GLN A 273 17.27 -11.59 19.30
CA GLN A 273 18.14 -11.51 20.47
C GLN A 273 19.45 -12.28 20.25
N GLN A 274 19.38 -13.43 19.58
CA GLN A 274 20.56 -14.20 19.21
C GLN A 274 21.47 -13.39 18.30
N PHE A 275 20.94 -12.83 17.21
CA PHE A 275 21.70 -12.00 16.26
C PHE A 275 22.42 -10.81 16.93
N LEU A 276 21.82 -10.18 17.94
CA LEU A 276 22.43 -9.03 18.63
C LEU A 276 23.49 -9.42 19.67
N ASN A 277 23.54 -10.69 20.07
CA ASN A 277 24.50 -11.19 21.05
C ASN A 277 25.74 -11.82 20.42
N ASP A 278 25.68 -12.13 19.11
CA ASP A 278 26.79 -12.65 18.31
C ASP A 278 27.71 -11.51 17.83
#